data_AF-A0A091C1I4-F1
#
_entry.id   AF-A0A091C1I4-F1
#
_cell.length_a   1.000
_cell.length_b   1.000
_cell.length_c   1.000
_cell.angle_alpha   90.00
_cell.angle_beta   90.00
_cell.angle_gamma   90.00
#
_symmetry.space_group_name_H-M   'P 1'
#
loop_
_entity.id
_entity.type
_entity.pdbx_description
1 polymer ?
#
loop_
_entity_poly.entity_id
_entity_poly.type
_entity_poly.pdbx_seq_one_letter_code
_entity_poly.pdbx_strand_id
1 'polypeptide(L)'
;MFMTLLWILKKPVKNERLKRYKYDGLFADEPEVFEAFDETLNKSQYSSVFPIQMDKNEQLKKSAKSKEKFYTAEEMNVLMAHNRKKLKEAAERILSGEIKMNPSYKMKDKRRATQYSPFHSISAFDPMLEENDYYRIHPLSKEEIMKRLKEENDG
;
A
#
# COMPACT_ATOMS: atom_id res chain seq x y z
N MET A 1 -36.87 25.83 -13.73
CA MET A 1 -36.80 25.01 -12.50
C MET A 1 -36.53 23.52 -12.76
N PHE A 2 -37.08 22.92 -13.83
CA PHE A 2 -36.83 21.50 -14.18
C PHE A 2 -35.40 21.19 -14.68
N MET A 3 -34.80 22.09 -15.48
CA MET A 3 -33.43 21.92 -16.00
C MET A 3 -32.35 21.98 -14.92
N THR A 4 -32.53 22.81 -13.89
CA THR A 4 -31.62 22.90 -12.74
C THR A 4 -31.68 21.65 -11.86
N LEU A 5 -32.87 21.06 -11.69
CA LEU A 5 -33.06 19.83 -10.91
C LEU A 5 -32.40 18.61 -11.58
N LEU A 6 -32.50 18.48 -12.91
CA LEU A 6 -31.88 17.40 -13.68
C LEU A 6 -30.34 17.47 -13.67
N TRP A 7 -29.77 18.68 -13.66
CA TRP A 7 -28.34 18.91 -13.56
C TRP A 7 -27.79 18.58 -12.17
N ILE A 8 -28.54 18.92 -11.12
CA ILE A 8 -28.23 18.59 -9.72
C ILE A 8 -28.28 17.08 -9.47
N LEU A 9 -29.13 16.30 -10.16
CA LEU A 9 -29.21 14.84 -9.97
C LEU A 9 -28.09 14.05 -10.68
N LYS A 10 -27.54 14.56 -11.80
CA LYS A 10 -26.49 13.84 -12.56
C LYS A 10 -25.09 13.94 -11.96
N LYS A 11 -24.73 15.06 -11.31
CA LYS A 11 -23.39 15.30 -10.75
C LYS A 11 -23.04 14.52 -9.46
N PRO A 12 -23.88 14.43 -8.42
CA PRO A 12 -23.51 13.81 -7.14
C PRO A 12 -23.31 12.30 -7.29
N VAL A 13 -24.16 11.64 -8.08
CA VAL A 13 -24.14 10.19 -8.29
C VAL A 13 -22.86 9.74 -9.01
N LYS A 14 -22.35 10.53 -9.97
CA LYS A 14 -21.14 10.16 -10.72
C LYS A 14 -19.89 10.23 -9.84
N ASN A 15 -19.74 11.28 -9.04
CA ASN A 15 -18.58 11.47 -8.16
C ASN A 15 -18.55 10.44 -7.02
N GLU A 16 -19.70 10.07 -6.46
CA GLU A 16 -19.75 8.99 -5.45
C GLU A 16 -19.37 7.63 -6.00
N ARG A 17 -19.75 7.32 -7.25
CA ARG A 17 -19.30 6.07 -7.91
C ARG A 17 -17.79 6.05 -8.09
N LEU A 18 -17.18 7.17 -8.51
CA LEU A 18 -15.74 7.28 -8.75
C LEU A 18 -14.92 7.08 -7.48
N LYS A 19 -15.42 7.50 -6.31
CA LYS A 19 -14.74 7.26 -5.02
C LYS A 19 -14.46 5.78 -4.73
N ARG A 20 -15.26 4.85 -5.27
CA ARG A 20 -15.02 3.40 -5.15
C ARG A 20 -13.84 2.91 -5.98
N TYR A 21 -13.41 3.68 -6.96
CA TYR A 21 -12.27 3.41 -7.84
C TYR A 21 -11.07 4.29 -7.46
N LYS A 22 -11.01 4.78 -6.22
CA LYS A 22 -9.86 5.52 -5.74
C LYS A 22 -8.63 4.61 -5.73
N TYR A 23 -7.56 5.06 -6.36
CA TYR A 23 -6.27 4.37 -6.37
C TYR A 23 -5.72 4.26 -4.94
N ASP A 24 -5.19 3.08 -4.64
CA ASP A 24 -4.49 2.77 -3.40
C ASP A 24 -3.14 2.13 -3.75
N GLY A 25 -2.08 2.50 -3.03
CA GLY A 25 -0.73 2.08 -3.34
C GLY A 25 0.32 3.12 -2.93
N LEU A 26 1.45 3.06 -3.63
CA LEU A 26 2.59 3.98 -3.49
C LEU A 26 2.51 5.02 -4.61
N PHE A 27 2.74 6.29 -4.28
CA PHE A 27 2.71 7.41 -5.22
C PHE A 27 4.06 8.14 -5.19
N ALA A 28 4.47 8.71 -6.33
CA ALA A 28 5.67 9.55 -6.39
C ALA A 28 5.44 10.85 -5.61
N ASP A 29 6.42 11.27 -4.81
CA ASP A 29 6.39 12.51 -4.03
C ASP A 29 7.03 13.71 -4.76
N GLU A 30 6.62 13.92 -6.01
CA GLU A 30 7.13 14.98 -6.88
C GLU A 30 5.95 15.86 -7.33
N PRO A 31 5.86 17.13 -6.89
CA PRO A 31 4.76 18.01 -7.27
C PRO A 31 4.56 18.15 -8.79
N GLU A 32 5.65 18.06 -9.56
CA GLU A 32 5.68 18.17 -11.01
C GLU A 32 4.87 17.06 -11.71
N VAL A 33 4.71 15.89 -11.07
CA VAL A 33 3.96 14.77 -11.66
C VAL A 33 2.49 14.73 -11.22
N PHE A 34 2.08 15.59 -10.28
CA PHE A 34 0.69 15.57 -9.78
C PHE A 34 -0.33 16.00 -10.83
N GLU A 35 0.07 16.81 -11.80
CA GLU A 35 -0.81 17.17 -12.93
C GLU A 35 -1.16 15.93 -13.75
N ALA A 36 -0.18 15.07 -14.03
CA ALA A 36 -0.38 13.80 -14.73
C ALA A 36 -1.24 12.79 -13.94
N PHE A 37 -1.40 12.99 -12.62
CA PHE A 37 -2.34 12.18 -11.83
C PHE A 37 -3.78 12.61 -12.09
N ASP A 38 -4.08 13.92 -12.07
CA ASP A 38 -5.46 14.39 -12.29
C ASP A 38 -5.49 15.83 -12.83
N GLU A 39 -5.56 15.95 -14.16
CA GLU A 39 -5.69 17.21 -14.90
C GLU A 39 -7.06 17.89 -14.69
N THR A 40 -8.03 17.22 -14.08
CA THR A 40 -9.42 17.72 -13.97
C THR A 40 -9.70 18.51 -12.68
N LEU A 41 -8.66 18.73 -11.86
CA LEU A 41 -8.78 19.38 -10.55
C LEU A 41 -8.98 20.89 -10.67
N ASN A 42 -10.02 21.39 -10.00
CA ASN A 42 -10.25 22.81 -9.83
C ASN A 42 -9.78 23.28 -8.45
N LYS A 43 -9.68 24.61 -8.28
CA LYS A 43 -9.35 25.28 -7.02
C LYS A 43 -10.13 24.73 -5.82
N SER A 44 -9.42 24.40 -4.74
CA SER A 44 -9.99 23.83 -3.51
C SER A 44 -10.73 22.49 -3.69
N GLN A 45 -10.33 21.66 -4.65
CA GLN A 45 -10.94 20.37 -4.94
C GLN A 45 -10.01 19.19 -4.60
N TYR A 46 -10.59 18.10 -4.11
CA TYR A 46 -9.92 16.81 -3.95
C TYR A 46 -10.13 15.95 -5.20
N SER A 47 -9.11 15.18 -5.59
CA SER A 47 -9.28 14.19 -6.63
C SER A 47 -10.23 13.09 -6.18
N SER A 48 -11.09 12.65 -7.10
CA SER A 48 -12.01 11.54 -6.84
C SER A 48 -11.30 10.18 -6.91
N VAL A 49 -10.16 10.12 -7.59
CA VAL A 49 -9.44 8.88 -7.90
C VAL A 49 -8.02 8.83 -7.35
N PHE A 50 -7.33 9.96 -7.20
CA PHE A 50 -5.98 10.02 -6.61
C PHE A 50 -5.98 10.63 -5.20
N PRO A 51 -4.99 10.35 -4.34
CA PRO A 51 -4.88 10.96 -3.03
C PRO A 51 -4.23 12.36 -3.06
N ILE A 52 -4.59 13.20 -4.04
CA ILE A 52 -4.12 14.58 -4.20
C ILE A 52 -5.28 15.59 -4.15
N GLN A 53 -4.96 16.86 -4.00
CA GLN A 53 -5.89 17.99 -3.98
C GLN A 53 -5.25 19.23 -4.61
N MET A 54 -6.07 20.14 -5.14
CA MET A 54 -5.65 21.49 -5.49
C MET A 54 -6.07 22.46 -4.40
N ASP A 55 -5.17 23.31 -3.92
CA ASP A 55 -5.45 24.25 -2.84
C ASP A 55 -6.10 25.57 -3.32
N LYS A 56 -6.21 26.57 -2.43
CA LYS A 56 -6.77 27.90 -2.74
C LYS A 56 -5.84 28.76 -3.60
N ASN A 57 -4.56 28.41 -3.66
CA ASN A 57 -3.55 29.09 -4.47
C ASN A 57 -3.28 28.33 -5.77
N GLU A 58 -4.17 27.41 -6.14
CA GLU A 58 -4.11 26.59 -7.36
C GLU A 58 -2.85 25.72 -7.43
N GLN A 59 -2.31 25.35 -6.26
CA GLN A 59 -1.18 24.43 -6.16
C GLN A 59 -1.66 23.01 -5.88
N LEU A 60 -1.15 22.04 -6.64
CA LEU A 60 -1.38 20.62 -6.41
C LEU A 60 -0.57 20.13 -5.21
N LYS A 61 -1.24 19.41 -4.31
CA LYS A 61 -0.65 18.91 -3.06
C LYS A 61 -1.17 17.52 -2.73
N LYS A 62 -0.35 16.78 -1.99
CA LYS A 62 -0.73 15.52 -1.33
C LYS A 62 -1.91 15.75 -0.40
N SER A 63 -2.88 14.82 -0.39
CA SER A 63 -3.93 14.82 0.63
C SER A 63 -3.32 14.54 2.01
N ALA A 64 -3.67 15.35 3.00
CA ALA A 64 -3.14 15.23 4.36
C ALA A 64 -3.36 13.84 4.98
N LYS A 65 -4.45 13.15 4.61
CA LYS A 65 -4.81 11.81 5.11
C LYS A 65 -4.04 10.67 4.43
N SER A 66 -3.18 10.97 3.47
CA SER A 66 -2.50 9.96 2.65
C SER A 66 -1.04 10.30 2.40
N LYS A 67 -0.44 11.17 3.22
CA LYS A 67 0.98 11.54 3.13
C LYS A 67 1.91 10.33 3.16
N GLU A 68 1.59 9.34 4.01
CA GLU A 68 2.34 8.08 4.14
C GLU A 68 2.35 7.18 2.88
N LYS A 69 1.59 7.55 1.85
CA LYS A 69 1.55 6.84 0.57
C LYS A 69 2.47 7.46 -0.48
N PHE A 70 3.06 8.62 -0.22
CA PHE A 70 3.94 9.32 -1.16
C PHE A 70 5.40 9.05 -0.81
N TYR A 71 6.20 8.70 -1.81
CA TYR A 71 7.61 8.29 -1.67
C TYR A 71 8.48 9.07 -2.63
N THR A 72 9.63 9.54 -2.17
CA THR A 72 10.64 10.13 -3.07
C THR A 72 11.28 9.04 -3.93
N ALA A 73 11.97 9.44 -5.01
CA ALA A 73 12.73 8.52 -5.85
C ALA A 73 13.75 7.71 -5.03
N GLU A 74 14.44 8.34 -4.07
CA GLU A 74 15.39 7.67 -3.18
C GLU A 74 14.70 6.63 -2.29
N GLU A 75 13.56 6.97 -1.69
CA GLU A 75 12.82 6.03 -0.84
C GLU A 75 12.32 4.83 -1.66
N MET A 76 11.84 5.07 -2.88
CA MET A 76 11.43 4.01 -3.80
C MET A 76 12.60 3.10 -4.18
N ASN A 77 13.78 3.67 -4.47
CA ASN A 77 14.98 2.91 -4.79
C ASN A 77 15.40 2.00 -3.63
N VAL A 78 15.34 2.50 -2.39
CA VAL A 78 15.65 1.70 -1.19
C VAL A 78 14.66 0.54 -1.03
N LEU A 79 13.36 0.77 -1.22
CA LEU A 79 12.34 -0.29 -1.19
C LEU A 79 12.59 -1.36 -2.27
N MET A 80 12.92 -0.93 -3.49
CA MET A 80 13.23 -1.85 -4.59
C MET A 80 14.50 -2.67 -4.32
N ALA A 81 15.54 -2.05 -3.78
CA ALA A 81 16.78 -2.73 -3.42
C ALA A 81 16.53 -3.82 -2.35
N HIS A 82 15.79 -3.49 -1.30
CA HIS A 82 15.41 -4.45 -0.27
C HIS A 82 14.54 -5.59 -0.83
N ASN A 83 13.59 -5.28 -1.72
CA ASN A 83 12.79 -6.31 -2.39
C ASN A 83 13.67 -7.29 -3.17
N ARG A 84 14.64 -6.79 -3.95
CA ARG A 84 15.59 -7.63 -4.69
C ARG A 84 16.43 -8.51 -3.77
N LYS A 85 16.89 -7.97 -2.63
CA LYS A 85 17.60 -8.73 -1.60
C LYS A 85 16.74 -9.87 -1.05
N LYS A 86 15.49 -9.59 -0.68
CA LYS A 86 14.54 -10.61 -0.17
C LYS A 86 14.21 -11.68 -1.21
N LEU A 87 14.09 -11.31 -2.49
CA LEU A 87 13.91 -12.29 -3.57
C LEU A 87 15.11 -13.23 -3.68
N LYS A 88 16.34 -12.71 -3.60
CA LYS A 88 17.56 -13.52 -3.63
C LYS A 88 17.64 -14.47 -2.43
N GLU A 89 17.44 -13.94 -1.22
CA GLU A 89 17.41 -14.74 0.01
C GLU A 89 16.36 -15.86 -0.06
N ALA A 90 15.16 -15.57 -0.57
CA ALA A 90 14.12 -16.57 -0.75
C ALA A 90 14.52 -17.65 -1.76
N ALA A 91 15.14 -17.28 -2.87
CA ALA A 91 15.62 -18.23 -3.88
C ALA A 91 16.72 -19.14 -3.32
N GLU A 92 17.68 -18.60 -2.57
CA GLU A 92 18.74 -19.38 -1.91
C GLU A 92 18.17 -20.41 -0.94
N ARG A 93 17.15 -20.04 -0.15
CA ARG A 93 16.45 -20.96 0.77
C ARG A 93 15.68 -22.05 0.05
N ILE A 94 15.06 -21.74 -1.09
CA ILE A 94 14.39 -22.74 -1.92
C ILE A 94 15.41 -23.73 -2.48
N LEU A 95 16.52 -23.23 -3.03
CA LEU A 95 17.56 -24.05 -3.67
C LEU A 95 18.34 -24.91 -2.66
N SER A 96 18.45 -24.47 -1.40
CA SER A 96 19.04 -25.28 -0.33
C SER A 96 18.12 -26.40 0.15
N GLY A 97 16.86 -26.46 -0.32
CA GLY A 97 15.88 -27.43 0.12
C GLY A 97 15.25 -27.11 1.48
N GLU A 98 15.26 -25.84 1.90
CA GLU A 98 14.63 -25.44 3.17
C GLU A 98 13.10 -25.59 3.08
N ILE A 99 12.53 -26.49 3.88
CA ILE A 99 11.09 -26.79 3.95
C ILE A 99 10.45 -26.36 5.28
N LYS A 100 11.07 -25.44 6.02
CA LYS A 100 10.61 -25.01 7.34
C LYS A 100 9.18 -24.45 7.29
N MET A 101 8.30 -25.00 8.12
CA MET A 101 6.95 -24.47 8.32
C MET A 101 7.02 -23.14 9.08
N ASN A 102 6.66 -22.04 8.41
CA ASN A 102 6.72 -20.69 9.00
C ASN A 102 5.60 -19.79 8.49
N PRO A 103 4.32 -20.12 8.73
CA PRO A 103 3.19 -19.37 8.18
C PRO A 103 3.11 -17.97 8.78
N SER A 104 2.87 -16.96 7.95
CA SER A 104 2.70 -15.59 8.43
C SER A 104 1.35 -15.39 9.11
N TYR A 105 1.34 -14.61 10.19
CA TYR A 105 0.13 -14.03 10.78
C TYR A 105 0.24 -12.51 10.77
N LYS A 106 -0.62 -11.86 9.98
CA LYS A 106 -0.68 -10.40 9.87
C LYS A 106 -1.50 -9.84 11.02
N MET A 107 -0.85 -9.10 11.91
CA MET A 107 -1.49 -8.56 13.12
C MET A 107 -2.55 -7.49 12.82
N LYS A 108 -2.38 -6.73 11.72
CA LYS A 108 -3.26 -5.62 11.34
C LYS A 108 -4.68 -6.07 10.99
N ASP A 109 -4.82 -7.12 10.20
CA ASP A 109 -6.09 -7.64 9.68
C ASP A 109 -6.40 -9.07 10.16
N LYS A 110 -5.58 -9.59 11.09
CA LYS A 110 -5.68 -10.94 11.67
C LYS A 110 -5.72 -12.05 10.61
N ARG A 111 -5.04 -11.84 9.47
CA ARG A 111 -4.97 -12.83 8.40
C ARG A 111 -3.83 -13.82 8.61
N ARG A 112 -4.15 -15.10 8.51
CA ARG A 112 -3.19 -16.21 8.60
C ARG A 112 -2.90 -16.74 7.20
N ALA A 113 -1.65 -17.03 6.88
CA ALA A 113 -1.27 -17.63 5.59
C ALA A 113 -1.98 -18.97 5.34
N THR A 114 -2.26 -19.72 6.42
CA THR A 114 -2.93 -21.03 6.38
C THR A 114 -4.42 -20.96 6.04
N GLN A 115 -5.08 -19.79 6.19
CA GLN A 115 -6.54 -19.66 6.07
C GLN A 115 -7.09 -20.07 4.71
N TYR A 116 -6.33 -19.85 3.64
CA TYR A 116 -6.73 -20.15 2.26
C TYR A 116 -5.76 -21.12 1.57
N SER A 117 -4.94 -21.84 2.35
CA SER A 117 -3.96 -22.77 1.77
C SER A 117 -4.66 -24.05 1.29
N PRO A 118 -4.44 -24.48 0.03
CA PRO A 118 -4.97 -25.76 -0.46
C PRO A 118 -4.28 -26.96 0.18
N PHE A 119 -3.14 -26.76 0.85
CA PHE A 119 -2.34 -27.82 1.47
C PHE A 119 -2.64 -28.00 2.96
N HIS A 120 -3.74 -27.44 3.47
CA HIS A 120 -4.05 -27.48 4.89
C HIS A 120 -4.12 -28.91 5.47
N SER A 121 -4.65 -29.88 4.70
CA SER A 121 -4.78 -31.28 5.12
C SER A 121 -3.46 -32.03 5.28
N ILE A 122 -2.39 -31.55 4.65
CA ILE A 122 -1.07 -32.20 4.66
C ILE A 122 0.00 -31.39 5.39
N SER A 123 -0.25 -30.12 5.72
CA SER A 123 0.76 -29.25 6.31
C SER A 123 1.08 -29.61 7.77
N ALA A 124 0.21 -30.36 8.45
CA ALA A 124 0.36 -30.76 9.86
C ALA A 124 0.72 -29.59 10.82
N PHE A 125 0.31 -28.36 10.45
CA PHE A 125 0.61 -27.17 11.25
C PHE A 125 -0.43 -27.03 12.35
N ASP A 126 0.02 -27.17 13.58
CA ASP A 126 -0.79 -27.00 14.78
C ASP A 126 -0.14 -25.96 15.71
N PRO A 127 -0.73 -24.76 15.88
CA PRO A 127 -0.18 -23.71 16.73
C PRO A 127 -0.26 -24.00 18.24
N MET A 128 -0.83 -25.14 18.66
CA MET A 128 -0.79 -25.59 20.06
C MET A 128 0.49 -26.35 20.39
N LEU A 129 1.27 -26.76 19.39
CA LEU A 129 2.58 -27.40 19.56
C LEU A 129 3.68 -26.33 19.69
N GLU A 130 4.62 -26.52 20.60
CA GLU A 130 5.69 -25.55 20.88
C GLU A 130 6.61 -25.32 19.66
N GLU A 131 6.77 -26.35 18.82
CA GLU A 131 7.59 -26.31 17.62
C GLU A 131 6.95 -25.49 16.49
N ASN A 132 5.64 -25.22 16.58
CA ASN A 132 4.85 -24.55 15.56
C ASN A 132 4.37 -23.18 16.06
N ASP A 133 5.01 -22.11 15.60
CA ASP A 133 4.51 -20.76 15.85
C ASP A 133 4.30 -20.00 14.54
N TYR A 134 3.35 -19.06 14.59
CA TYR A 134 3.14 -18.13 13.49
C TYR A 134 4.24 -17.07 13.46
N TYR A 135 4.73 -16.77 12.26
CA TYR A 135 5.53 -15.58 12.05
C TYR A 135 4.65 -14.33 12.10
N ARG A 136 4.70 -13.61 13.23
CA ARG A 136 3.85 -12.44 13.49
C ARG A 136 4.38 -11.20 12.77
N ILE A 137 3.60 -10.67 11.84
CA ILE A 137 3.91 -9.45 11.10
C ILE A 137 3.14 -8.30 11.72
N HIS A 138 3.88 -7.44 12.43
CA HIS A 138 3.34 -6.21 13.03
C HIS A 138 3.29 -5.08 11.99
N PRO A 139 2.26 -4.22 12.01
CA PRO A 139 2.22 -3.05 11.16
C PRO A 139 3.36 -2.09 11.55
N LEU A 140 4.05 -1.55 10.56
CA LEU A 140 5.07 -0.52 10.71
C LEU A 140 4.59 0.76 10.04
N SER A 141 4.98 1.93 10.57
CA SER A 141 4.79 3.21 9.88
C SER A 141 5.79 3.34 8.73
N LYS A 142 5.56 4.29 7.81
CA LYS A 142 6.51 4.57 6.73
C LYS A 142 7.88 4.94 7.32
N GLU A 143 7.90 5.80 8.33
CA GLU A 143 9.14 6.27 8.95
C GLU A 143 9.93 5.13 9.57
N GLU A 144 9.26 4.21 10.26
CA GLU A 144 9.88 3.03 10.86
C GLU A 144 10.44 2.08 9.80
N ILE A 145 9.71 1.87 8.70
CA ILE A 145 10.19 1.08 7.56
C ILE A 145 11.44 1.73 6.97
N MET A 146 11.39 3.02 6.65
CA MET A 146 12.52 3.73 6.04
C MET A 146 13.74 3.77 6.96
N LYS A 147 13.55 3.87 8.28
CA LYS A 147 14.62 3.79 9.27
C LYS A 147 15.33 2.42 9.22
N ARG A 148 14.57 1.33 9.31
CA ARG A 148 15.12 -0.04 9.27
C ARG A 148 15.87 -0.33 7.97
N LEU A 149 15.34 0.14 6.85
CA LEU A 149 15.97 -0.06 5.54
C LEU A 149 17.28 0.71 5.38
N LYS A 150 17.43 1.86 6.04
CA LYS A 150 18.71 2.58 6.09
C LYS A 150 19.73 1.83 6.94
N GLU A 151 19.34 1.40 8.13
CA GLU A 151 20.20 0.62 9.03
C GLU A 151 20.70 -0.68 8.38
N GLU A 152 19.88 -1.33 7.53
CA GLU A 152 20.27 -2.53 6.78
C GLU A 152 21.25 -2.27 5.62
N ASN A 153 21.29 -1.05 5.07
CA ASN A 153 22.19 -0.70 3.97
C ASN A 153 23.54 -0.13 4.47
N ASP A 154 23.56 0.42 5.69
CA ASP A 154 24.76 0.98 6.31
C ASP A 154 25.63 -0.08 7.02
N GLY A 155 25.14 -1.32 7.14
CA GLY A 155 25.84 -2.47 7.75
C GLY A 155 26.15 -3.57 6.73
#